data_AF-A0A1D7VMR9-F1
#
_entry.id   AF-A0A1D7VMR9-F1
#
_cell.length_a   1.000
_cell.length_b   1.000
_cell.length_c   1.000
_cell.angle_alpha   90.00
_cell.angle_beta   90.00
_cell.angle_gamma   90.00
#
_symmetry.space_group_name_H-M   'P 1'
#
loop_
_entity.id
_entity.type
_entity.pdbx_description
1 polymer ?
#
loop_
_entity_poly.entity_id
_entity_poly.type
_entity_poly.pdbx_seq_one_letter_code
_entity_poly.pdbx_strand_id
1 'polypeptide(L)' 'MRTLELNDKLIPDPNAQHIKLDRLHSVRVAIDGSFLHIDPRPADEWKKPGEFTIYTVPASNVLVMESQEQVKSGKVVGF' A
#
# COMPACT_ATOMS: atom_id res chain seq x y z
N MET A 1 -2.31 -5.20 -9.05
CA MET A 1 -2.09 -3.77 -8.72
C MET A 1 -3.16 -3.36 -7.73
N ARG A 2 -2.84 -2.65 -6.64
CA ARG A 2 -3.81 -2.30 -5.60
C ARG A 2 -4.08 -0.79 -5.54
N THR A 3 -5.34 -0.42 -5.37
CA THR A 3 -5.78 0.94 -5.06
C THR A 3 -6.31 0.95 -3.64
N LEU A 4 -5.88 1.92 -2.85
CA LEU A 4 -6.30 2.11 -1.46
C LEU A 4 -6.89 3.49 -1.27
N GLU A 5 -8.06 3.55 -0.66
CA GLU A 5 -8.69 4.78 -0.19
C GLU A 5 -8.68 4.80 1.33
N LEU A 6 -8.19 5.89 1.90
CA LEU A 6 -8.12 6.17 3.32
C LEU A 6 -9.19 7.20 3.69
N ASN A 7 -9.75 7.06 4.88
CA ASN A 7 -10.71 8.01 5.45
C ASN A 7 -10.07 9.36 5.83
N ASP A 8 -8.75 9.38 6.03
CA ASP A 8 -7.95 10.56 6.35
C ASP A 8 -6.71 10.64 5.45
N LYS A 9 -6.26 11.87 5.18
CA LYS A 9 -5.00 12.13 4.48
C LYS A 9 -3.81 11.85 5.41
N LEU A 10 -3.41 10.58 5.49
CA LEU A 10 -2.40 10.10 6.45
C LEU A 10 -1.03 9.84 5.81
N ILE A 11 -0.98 9.56 4.50
CA ILE A 11 0.24 9.13 3.82
C ILE A 11 0.73 10.24 2.90
N PRO A 12 1.95 10.77 3.07
CA PRO A 12 2.50 11.78 2.17
C PRO A 12 2.77 11.18 0.79
N ASP A 13 2.60 12.00 -0.25
CA ASP A 13 2.95 11.64 -1.62
C ASP A 13 4.49 11.43 -1.69
N PRO A 14 4.97 10.26 -2.15
CA PRO A 14 6.40 10.00 -2.25
C PRO A 14 7.12 10.98 -3.20
N ASN A 15 6.41 11.56 -4.18
CA ASN A 15 6.95 12.52 -5.15
C ASN A 15 6.76 13.98 -4.70
N ALA A 16 5.89 14.23 -3.73
CA ALA A 16 5.55 15.55 -3.24
C ALA A 16 5.20 15.50 -1.74
N GLN A 17 6.20 15.31 -0.88
CA GLN A 17 6.01 15.01 0.56
C GLN A 17 5.17 16.03 1.37
N HIS A 18 4.96 17.24 0.84
CA HIS A 18 4.07 18.25 1.43
C HIS A 18 2.58 17.99 1.15
N ILE A 19 2.26 17.11 0.21
CA ILE A 19 0.92 16.68 -0.15
C ILE A 19 0.64 15.37 0.58
N LYS A 20 -0.48 15.31 1.31
CA LYS A 20 -0.96 14.06 1.89
C LYS A 20 -2.06 13.47 1.01
N LEU A 21 -1.96 12.17 0.78
CA LEU A 21 -2.85 11.38 -0.05
C LEU A 21 -3.89 10.67 0.82
N ASP A 22 -5.14 10.78 0.41
CA ASP A 22 -6.27 9.95 0.82
C ASP A 22 -6.47 8.78 -0.14
N ARG A 23 -5.98 8.89 -1.38
CA ARG A 23 -6.02 7.82 -2.38
C ARG A 23 -4.63 7.45 -2.88
N LEU A 24 -4.31 6.17 -2.81
CA LEU A 24 -3.02 5.60 -3.15
C LEU A 24 -3.19 4.58 -4.27
N HIS A 25 -2.41 4.74 -5.35
CA HIS A 25 -2.44 3.85 -6.51
C HIS A 25 -1.15 3.05 -6.62
N SER A 26 -1.26 1.81 -7.10
CA SER A 26 -0.11 0.93 -7.35
C SER A 26 0.76 0.63 -6.12
N VAL A 27 0.18 0.78 -4.92
CA VAL A 27 0.88 0.57 -3.66
C VAL A 27 0.88 -0.90 -3.24
N ARG A 28 1.88 -1.26 -2.44
CA ARG A 28 1.91 -2.57 -1.78
C ARG A 28 1.34 -2.42 -0.38
N VAL A 29 0.56 -3.43 0.01
CA VAL A 29 -0.12 -3.46 1.29
C VAL A 29 0.12 -4.82 1.93
N ALA A 30 0.49 -4.84 3.20
CA ALA A 30 0.45 -6.03 4.05
C ALA A 30 -0.49 -5.76 5.23
N ILE A 31 -1.27 -6.78 5.62
CA ILE A 31 -2.19 -6.68 6.76
C ILE A 31 -1.59 -7.47 7.90
N ASP A 32 -1.45 -6.85 9.06
CA ASP A 32 -1.00 -7.51 10.28
C ASP A 32 -1.89 -7.07 11.45
N GLY A 33 -2.67 -8.01 11.97
CA GLY A 33 -3.69 -7.76 12.99
C GLY A 33 -4.67 -6.65 12.58
N SER A 34 -4.67 -5.55 13.33
CA SER A 34 -5.53 -4.38 13.11
C SER A 34 -4.84 -3.26 12.32
N PHE A 35 -3.70 -3.54 11.66
CA PHE A 35 -2.91 -2.54 10.95
C PHE A 35 -2.70 -2.91 9.49
N LEU A 36 -2.68 -1.88 8.65
CA LEU A 36 -2.21 -1.93 7.27
C LEU A 36 -0.82 -1.33 7.19
N HIS A 37 0.13 -2.10 6.67
CA HIS A 37 1.46 -1.65 6.29
C HIS A 37 1.45 -1.29 4.81
N ILE A 38 1.76 -0.05 4.49
CA ILE A 38 1.67 0.51 3.15
C ILE A 38 3.07 0.93 2.70
N ASP A 39 3.53 0.29 1.64
CA ASP A 39 4.74 0.65 0.93
C ASP A 39 4.34 1.40 -0.35
N PRO A 40 4.57 2.73 -0.39
CA PRO A 40 4.13 3.57 -1.50
C PRO A 40 5.05 3.48 -2.72
N ARG A 41 6.14 2.70 -2.64
CA ARG A 41 7.11 2.61 -3.74
C ARG A 41 6.50 1.92 -4.96
N PRO A 42 6.91 2.34 -6.17
CA PRO A 42 6.58 1.62 -7.39
C PRO A 42 7.01 0.14 -7.35
N ALA A 43 6.28 -0.70 -8.10
CA ALA A 43 6.41 -2.15 -8.06
C ALA A 43 7.76 -2.71 -8.55
N ASP A 44 8.63 -1.89 -9.11
CA ASP A 44 10.00 -2.18 -9.55
C ASP A 44 11.07 -1.74 -8.53
N GLU A 45 10.74 -0.84 -7.62
CA GLU A 45 11.71 -0.29 -6.66
C GLU A 45 11.84 -1.09 -5.36
N TRP A 46 10.85 -1.93 -5.01
CA TRP A 46 10.86 -2.69 -3.76
C TRP A 46 12.04 -3.67 -3.61
N LYS A 47 12.66 -4.09 -4.73
CA LYS A 47 13.82 -5.00 -4.73
C LYS A 47 15.15 -4.28 -4.55
N LYS A 48 15.16 -2.95 -4.63
CA LYS A 48 16.40 -2.17 -4.46
C LYS A 48 16.79 -2.24 -2.98
N PRO A 49 18.07 -2.53 -2.66
CA PRO A 49 18.57 -2.45 -1.30
C PRO A 49 18.59 -0.99 -0.84
N GLY A 50 18.24 -0.75 0.42
CA GLY A 50 18.20 0.59 1.01
C GLY A 50 17.26 0.67 2.21
N GLU A 51 17.27 1.82 2.88
CA GLU A 51 16.28 2.18 3.89
C GLU A 51 15.09 2.85 3.21
N PHE A 52 13.87 2.42 3.59
CA PHE A 52 12.65 2.93 3.00
C PHE A 52 11.59 3.13 4.07
N THR A 53 10.77 4.16 3.91
CA THR A 53 9.66 4.45 4.81
C THR A 53 8.46 3.56 4.45
N ILE A 54 8.04 2.75 5.41
CA ILE A 54 6.76 2.02 5.36
C ILE A 54 5.80 2.72 6.31
N TYR A 55 4.58 2.98 5.84
CA TYR A 55 3.55 3.61 6.65
C TYR A 55 2.67 2.55 7.30
N THR A 56 2.47 2.64 8.60
CA THR A 56 1.52 1.80 9.32
C THR A 56 0.30 2.62 9.67
N VAL A 57 -0.87 2.19 9.20
CA VAL A 57 -2.16 2.84 9.49
C VAL A 57 -3.11 1.84 10.14
N PRO A 58 -3.99 2.26 11.06
CA PRO A 58 -5.07 1.39 11.55
C PRO A 58 -5.94 0.92 10.39
N ALA A 59 -6.35 -0.35 10.38
CA ALA A 59 -7.22 -0.90 9.35
C ALA A 59 -8.61 -0.22 9.33
N SER A 60 -9.03 0.35 10.47
CA SER A 60 -10.23 1.19 10.57
C SER A 60 -10.18 2.45 9.71
N ASN A 61 -9.00 2.82 9.23
CA ASN A 61 -8.79 3.99 8.40
C ASN A 61 -8.88 3.70 6.90
N VAL A 62 -9.18 2.47 6.52
CA VAL A 62 -9.36 2.06 5.12
C VAL A 62 -10.84 2.16 4.76
N LEU A 63 -11.14 2.94 3.71
CA LEU A 63 -12.50 3.02 3.15
C LEU A 63 -12.73 1.90 2.13
N VAL A 64 -11.82 1.76 1.17
CA VAL A 64 -11.88 0.75 0.10
C VAL A 64 -10.46 0.27 -0.22
N MET A 65 -10.31 -1.04 -0.40
CA MET A 65 -9.10 -1.64 -0.96
C MET A 65 -9.47 -2.52 -2.16
N GLU A 66 -9.06 -2.10 -3.35
CA GLU A 66 -9.27 -2.86 -4.59
C GLU A 66 -7.97 -3.53 -5.02
N SER A 67 -8.04 -4.81 -5.37
CA SER A 67 -6.90 -5.57 -5.91
C SER A 67 -7.24 -6.11 -7.28
N GLN A 68 -6.49 -5.68 -8.30
CA GLN A 68 -6.43 -6.41 -9.55
C GLN A 68 -5.48 -7.59 -9.37
N GLU A 69 -6.03 -8.76 -9.02
CA GLU A 69 -5.33 -10.03 -9.16
C GLU A 69 -5.29 -10.41 -10.65
N GLN A 70 -4.09 -10.53 -11.22
CA GLN A 70 -3.93 -11.40 -12.38
C GLN A 70 -3.99 -12.82 -11.86
N VAL A 71 -5.12 -13.51 -12.06
CA VAL A 71 -5.23 -14.95 -11.84
C VAL A 71 -4.32 -15.66 -12.84
N LYS A 72 -3.03 -15.77 -12.53
CA LYS A 72 -2.18 -16.79 -13.15
C LYS A 72 -2.38 -18.06 -12.33
N SER A 73 -3.13 -18.98 -12.94
CA SER A 73 -3.34 -20.38 -12.55
C SER A 73 -2.32 -20.91 -11.53
N GLY A 74 -2.84 -21.35 -10.39
CA GLY A 74 -2.25 -22.39 -9.56
C GLY A 74 -1.05 -21.97 -8.73
N LYS A 75 -1.31 -21.28 -7.62
CA LYS A 75 -0.73 -21.51 -6.27
C LYS A 75 -0.80 -20.21 -5.48
N VAL A 76 -1.83 -20.08 -4.67
CA VAL A 76 -1.90 -19.03 -3.64
C VAL A 76 -0.82 -19.36 -2.61
N VAL A 77 0.30 -18.63 -2.65
CA VAL A 77 1.26 -18.63 -1.55
C VAL A 77 0.84 -17.48 -0.65
N GLY A 78 0.17 -17.82 0.44
CA GLY A 78 -0.15 -16.86 1.49
C GLY A 78 1.13 -16.35 2.15
N PHE A 79 1.13 -15.05 2.43
CA PHE A 79 1.93 -14.43 3.47
C PHE A 79 0.96 -13.64 4.33
#